data_AF-X1RQV8-F1
#
_entry.id   AF-X1RQV8-F1
#
_cell.length_a   1.000
_cell.length_b   1.000
_cell.length_c   1.000
_cell.angle_alpha   90.00
_cell.angle_beta   90.00
_cell.angle_gamma   90.00
#
_symmetry.space_group_name_H-M   'P 1'
#
loop_
_entity.id
_entity.type
_entity.pdbx_description
1 polymer ?
#
loop_
_entity_poly.entity_id
_entity_poly.type
_entity_poly.pdbx_seq_one_letter_code
_entity_poly.pdbx_strand_id
1 'polypeptide(L)'
;GTYYTSIQVEGGSLQVTQLVTSMISMAFFMDDIEGIIKTSIMALDKNSELSRTVDSVMKWYYRYPDDYALTREKIKNNYYTTLFPEKINDVPYNVSLTNTACVIAGLLYGQGDFAESLRIIFNLGWDADCNAATAGTILGVMKGREWMMEQGWEVADRYYNATRDLMPEDETITSYGDRLVDLAEKVILNNGGKKKETKGNIIYRIPAEPVKNNVKLKRSLDNLDELKSSMRDVIVKKITDDLGGKEGWAQAGYYAISLEMAEEIKAAYPDKWARAVEALDHYPRLLYAMLYPKYPLAYRIRDLAVTTGIDMVEIKPSLSGNVEFTLEDDYPDADKIVVYGNFTNYSKFETIFGKENGKWVCRVDLKPGRYNYLFLIINKDGTQKWLSDPNNPDRGRHIDGYHYSFLEVE
;
A
#
# COMPACT_ATOMS: atom_id res chain seq x y z
N GLY A 1 -5.88 -6.88 -13.86
CA GLY A 1 -5.78 -6.53 -12.42
C GLY A 1 -4.52 -7.08 -11.81
N THR A 2 -4.47 -8.39 -11.54
CA THR A 2 -3.43 -9.03 -10.73
C THR A 2 -1.98 -8.83 -11.20
N TYR A 3 -1.72 -8.72 -12.50
CA TYR A 3 -0.37 -8.44 -13.03
C TYR A 3 0.28 -7.19 -12.41
N TYR A 4 -0.46 -6.07 -12.35
CA TYR A 4 0.06 -4.83 -11.78
C TYR A 4 0.12 -4.90 -10.26
N THR A 5 -0.91 -5.46 -9.63
CA THR A 5 -0.99 -5.55 -8.18
C THR A 5 0.09 -6.46 -7.58
N SER A 6 0.53 -7.50 -8.31
CA SER A 6 1.61 -8.39 -7.86
C SER A 6 2.99 -7.73 -7.75
N ILE A 7 3.15 -6.50 -8.27
CA ILE A 7 4.37 -5.71 -8.11
C ILE A 7 4.50 -5.22 -6.66
N GLN A 8 3.37 -4.98 -5.98
CA GLN A 8 3.36 -4.36 -4.65
C GLN A 8 2.87 -5.30 -3.53
N VAL A 9 1.99 -6.24 -3.84
CA VAL A 9 1.38 -7.11 -2.83
C VAL A 9 1.28 -8.56 -3.30
N GLU A 10 1.24 -9.49 -2.35
CA GLU A 10 1.09 -10.92 -2.59
C GLU A 10 -0.02 -11.55 -1.72
N GLY A 11 -0.28 -12.84 -1.91
CA GLY A 11 -1.19 -13.61 -1.06
C GLY A 11 -2.63 -13.09 -1.05
N GLY A 12 -3.19 -12.93 0.15
CA GLY A 12 -4.60 -12.54 0.34
C GLY A 12 -4.98 -11.21 -0.29
N SER A 13 -4.08 -10.22 -0.27
CA SER A 13 -4.33 -8.91 -0.89
C SER A 13 -4.47 -9.00 -2.42
N LEU A 14 -3.71 -9.90 -3.05
CA LEU A 14 -3.83 -10.15 -4.48
C LEU A 14 -5.16 -10.87 -4.81
N GLN A 15 -5.70 -11.66 -3.88
CA GLN A 15 -7.04 -12.23 -4.02
C GLN A 15 -8.14 -11.17 -3.93
N VAL A 16 -7.98 -10.10 -3.14
CA VAL A 16 -8.91 -8.96 -3.14
C VAL A 16 -9.02 -8.35 -4.52
N THR A 17 -7.88 -8.17 -5.21
CA THR A 17 -7.89 -7.69 -6.61
C THR A 17 -8.67 -8.60 -7.53
N GLN A 18 -8.53 -9.93 -7.39
CA GLN A 18 -9.32 -10.88 -8.18
C GLN A 18 -10.81 -10.69 -7.92
N LEU A 19 -11.23 -10.66 -6.66
CA LEU A 19 -12.64 -10.47 -6.28
C LEU A 19 -13.22 -9.17 -6.85
N VAL A 20 -12.56 -8.03 -6.60
CA VAL A 20 -13.05 -6.72 -7.03
C VAL A 20 -13.10 -6.62 -8.55
N THR A 21 -12.05 -7.07 -9.25
CA THR A 21 -12.05 -7.02 -10.72
C THR A 21 -13.07 -7.98 -11.34
N SER A 22 -13.37 -9.12 -10.70
CA SER A 22 -14.49 -9.97 -11.08
C SER A 22 -15.83 -9.29 -10.85
N MET A 23 -16.04 -8.61 -9.71
CA MET A 23 -17.30 -7.87 -9.46
C MET A 23 -17.52 -6.77 -10.49
N ILE A 24 -16.49 -5.99 -10.81
CA ILE A 24 -16.55 -4.95 -11.85
C ILE A 24 -16.86 -5.59 -13.21
N SER A 25 -16.22 -6.70 -13.56
CA SER A 25 -16.47 -7.38 -14.83
C SER A 25 -17.89 -7.94 -14.93
N MET A 26 -18.44 -8.49 -13.83
CA MET A 26 -19.80 -9.00 -13.80
C MET A 26 -20.85 -7.88 -13.83
N ALA A 27 -20.55 -6.71 -13.27
CA ALA A 27 -21.43 -5.55 -13.29
C ALA A 27 -21.75 -5.02 -14.71
N PHE A 28 -20.94 -5.36 -15.73
CA PHE A 28 -21.29 -5.06 -17.13
C PHE A 28 -22.44 -5.93 -17.68
N PHE A 29 -22.75 -7.05 -17.03
CA PHE A 29 -23.69 -8.06 -17.53
C PHE A 29 -24.81 -8.41 -16.55
N MET A 30 -24.75 -7.89 -15.32
CA MET A 30 -25.66 -8.20 -14.23
C MET A 30 -26.13 -6.92 -13.57
N ASP A 31 -27.39 -6.87 -13.16
CA ASP A 31 -28.01 -5.79 -12.41
C ASP A 31 -28.34 -6.18 -10.96
N ASP A 32 -28.02 -7.41 -10.56
CA ASP A 32 -28.19 -7.93 -9.21
C ASP A 32 -26.87 -7.89 -8.40
N ILE A 33 -26.89 -7.22 -7.24
CA ILE A 33 -25.68 -7.11 -6.39
C ILE A 33 -25.31 -8.47 -5.78
N GLU A 34 -26.30 -9.20 -5.32
CA GLU A 34 -26.09 -10.45 -4.61
C GLU A 34 -25.49 -11.54 -5.51
N GLY A 35 -25.95 -11.65 -6.76
CA GLY A 35 -25.39 -12.59 -7.73
C GLY A 35 -24.06 -12.11 -8.31
N ILE A 36 -23.81 -10.80 -8.43
CA ILE A 36 -22.46 -10.28 -8.72
C ILE A 36 -21.48 -10.79 -7.64
N ILE A 37 -21.83 -10.67 -6.36
CA ILE A 37 -20.98 -11.13 -5.24
C ILE A 37 -20.82 -12.65 -5.28
N LYS A 38 -21.93 -13.40 -5.38
CA LYS A 38 -21.93 -14.87 -5.42
C LYS A 38 -21.16 -15.44 -6.60
N THR A 39 -21.16 -14.77 -7.75
CA THR A 39 -20.39 -15.18 -8.92
C THR A 39 -18.91 -14.85 -8.73
N SER A 40 -18.62 -13.65 -8.23
CA SER A 40 -17.26 -13.14 -8.09
C SER A 40 -16.46 -13.83 -6.99
N ILE A 41 -17.11 -14.42 -5.98
CA ILE A 41 -16.42 -15.20 -4.94
C ILE A 41 -15.68 -16.42 -5.53
N MET A 42 -16.07 -16.90 -6.71
CA MET A 42 -15.38 -18.00 -7.43
C MET A 42 -13.96 -17.61 -7.89
N ALA A 43 -13.62 -16.32 -7.86
CA ALA A 43 -12.27 -15.82 -8.13
C ALA A 43 -11.30 -16.04 -6.96
N LEU A 44 -11.82 -16.43 -5.79
CA LEU A 44 -11.05 -16.64 -4.57
C LEU A 44 -10.67 -18.11 -4.37
N ASP A 45 -9.65 -18.36 -3.55
CA ASP A 45 -9.48 -19.69 -2.98
C ASP A 45 -10.60 -19.98 -1.99
N LYS A 46 -11.30 -21.09 -2.19
CA LYS A 46 -12.48 -21.47 -1.39
C LYS A 46 -12.22 -21.47 0.12
N ASN A 47 -11.00 -21.84 0.51
CA ASN A 47 -10.57 -21.94 1.91
C ASN A 47 -9.78 -20.72 2.40
N SER A 48 -9.75 -19.61 1.67
CA SER A 48 -9.06 -18.41 2.13
C SER A 48 -9.85 -17.68 3.22
N GLU A 49 -9.16 -16.90 4.06
CA GLU A 49 -9.80 -15.99 5.02
C GLU A 49 -10.73 -14.99 4.32
N LEU A 50 -10.35 -14.55 3.12
CA LEU A 50 -11.14 -13.62 2.32
C LEU A 50 -12.46 -14.24 1.87
N SER A 51 -12.44 -15.50 1.38
CA SER A 51 -13.66 -16.25 1.03
C SER A 51 -14.59 -16.39 2.24
N ARG A 52 -14.05 -16.78 3.40
CA ARG A 52 -14.81 -16.84 4.66
C ARG A 52 -15.38 -15.49 5.10
N THR A 53 -14.67 -14.40 4.83
CA THR A 53 -15.08 -13.03 5.16
C THR A 53 -16.31 -12.62 4.34
N VAL A 54 -16.26 -12.82 3.01
CA VAL A 54 -17.41 -12.57 2.14
C VAL A 54 -18.62 -13.41 2.57
N ASP A 55 -18.41 -14.71 2.81
CA ASP A 55 -19.47 -15.62 3.29
C ASP A 55 -20.09 -15.15 4.61
N SER A 56 -19.27 -14.64 5.53
CA SER A 56 -19.73 -14.18 6.85
C SER A 56 -20.58 -12.92 6.72
N VAL A 57 -20.15 -11.94 5.92
CA VAL A 57 -20.94 -10.72 5.67
C VAL A 57 -22.25 -11.05 4.98
N MET A 58 -22.25 -11.93 3.97
CA MET A 58 -23.48 -12.41 3.33
C MET A 58 -24.44 -13.04 4.35
N LYS A 59 -23.93 -13.91 5.24
CA LYS A 59 -24.74 -14.53 6.31
C LYS A 59 -25.30 -13.51 7.30
N TRP A 60 -24.53 -12.48 7.65
CA TRP A 60 -25.01 -11.41 8.51
C TRP A 60 -26.08 -10.58 7.82
N TYR A 61 -25.91 -10.24 6.55
CA TYR A 61 -26.93 -9.57 5.75
C TYR A 61 -28.24 -10.36 5.71
N TYR A 62 -28.23 -11.66 5.39
CA TYR A 62 -29.48 -12.44 5.39
C TYR A 62 -30.14 -12.56 6.77
N ARG A 63 -29.36 -12.53 7.85
CA ARG A 63 -29.88 -12.64 9.21
C ARG A 63 -30.41 -11.31 9.74
N TYR A 64 -29.84 -10.20 9.29
CA TYR A 64 -30.10 -8.86 9.78
C TYR A 64 -30.27 -7.87 8.60
N PRO A 65 -31.22 -8.10 7.67
CA PRO A 65 -31.26 -7.41 6.37
C PRO A 65 -31.40 -5.89 6.45
N ASP A 66 -31.93 -5.36 7.56
CA ASP A 66 -32.15 -3.93 7.77
C ASP A 66 -31.21 -3.32 8.84
N ASP A 67 -30.22 -4.08 9.33
CA ASP A 67 -29.35 -3.66 10.44
C ASP A 67 -27.85 -3.75 10.06
N TYR A 68 -27.44 -2.82 9.20
CA TYR A 68 -26.03 -2.66 8.85
C TYR A 68 -25.18 -2.25 10.06
N ALA A 69 -25.75 -1.64 11.09
CA ALA A 69 -25.03 -1.25 12.31
C ALA A 69 -24.59 -2.47 13.12
N LEU A 70 -25.44 -3.49 13.25
CA LEU A 70 -25.07 -4.77 13.83
C LEU A 70 -24.03 -5.50 12.97
N THR A 71 -24.13 -5.42 11.64
CA THR A 71 -23.09 -5.96 10.76
C THR A 71 -21.76 -5.25 10.94
N ARG A 72 -21.77 -3.92 11.10
CA ARG A 72 -20.58 -3.13 11.43
C ARG A 72 -19.93 -3.60 12.72
N GLU A 73 -20.70 -3.87 13.78
CA GLU A 73 -20.18 -4.41 15.03
C GLU A 73 -19.52 -5.78 14.82
N LYS A 74 -20.14 -6.65 14.00
CA LYS A 74 -19.55 -7.95 13.66
C LYS A 74 -18.26 -7.81 12.86
N ILE A 75 -18.20 -6.89 11.90
CA ILE A 75 -16.97 -6.57 11.17
C ILE A 75 -15.88 -6.12 12.14
N LYS A 76 -16.21 -5.21 13.07
CA LYS A 76 -15.28 -4.75 14.12
C LYS A 76 -14.70 -5.94 14.88
N ASN A 77 -15.59 -6.75 15.47
CA ASN A 77 -15.23 -7.82 16.39
C ASN A 77 -14.47 -8.97 15.73
N ASN A 78 -14.66 -9.20 14.42
CA ASN A 78 -14.02 -10.32 13.71
C ASN A 78 -12.78 -9.92 12.91
N TYR A 79 -12.71 -8.69 12.39
CA TYR A 79 -11.67 -8.30 11.42
C TYR A 79 -10.86 -7.07 11.82
N TYR A 80 -11.36 -6.24 12.74
CA TYR A 80 -10.69 -5.01 13.15
C TYR A 80 -10.03 -5.13 14.54
N THR A 81 -10.74 -5.66 15.54
CA THR A 81 -10.27 -5.71 16.94
C THR A 81 -9.68 -7.07 17.30
N THR A 82 -8.48 -7.40 16.84
CA THR A 82 -7.86 -8.68 17.23
C THR A 82 -6.34 -8.68 17.12
N LEU A 83 -5.67 -7.75 17.81
CA LEU A 83 -4.24 -7.93 18.10
C LEU A 83 -3.87 -7.66 19.57
N PHE A 84 -4.53 -6.73 20.27
CA PHE A 84 -4.14 -6.38 21.65
C PHE A 84 -5.35 -6.04 22.54
N PRO A 85 -5.80 -6.93 23.43
CA PRO A 85 -6.87 -6.62 24.41
C PRO A 85 -6.48 -5.53 25.42
N GLU A 86 -5.17 -5.29 25.63
CA GLU A 86 -4.71 -4.50 26.78
C GLU A 86 -3.99 -3.18 26.46
N LYS A 87 -3.50 -2.91 25.24
CA LYS A 87 -2.71 -1.67 24.99
C LYS A 87 -2.84 -0.96 23.63
N ILE A 88 -3.49 -1.50 22.60
CA ILE A 88 -3.77 -0.76 21.36
C ILE A 88 -5.12 -1.23 20.81
N ASN A 89 -6.18 -0.51 21.18
CA ASN A 89 -7.48 -0.66 20.53
C ASN A 89 -7.44 0.17 19.24
N ASP A 90 -7.85 -0.40 18.11
CA ASP A 90 -7.99 0.25 16.79
C ASP A 90 -6.81 0.15 15.81
N VAL A 91 -6.22 -1.04 15.66
CA VAL A 91 -5.43 -1.37 14.47
C VAL A 91 -5.94 -2.69 13.88
N PRO A 92 -6.36 -2.72 12.60
CA PRO A 92 -6.85 -3.94 11.97
C PRO A 92 -5.74 -4.99 11.91
N TYR A 93 -6.06 -6.23 12.29
CA TYR A 93 -5.20 -7.39 12.08
C TYR A 93 -4.85 -7.56 10.59
N ASN A 94 -5.86 -7.37 9.73
CA ASN A 94 -5.73 -7.41 8.29
C ASN A 94 -6.68 -6.39 7.65
N VAL A 95 -6.11 -5.29 7.14
CA VAL A 95 -6.87 -4.20 6.48
C VAL A 95 -7.68 -4.73 5.30
N SER A 96 -7.13 -5.66 4.52
CA SER A 96 -7.79 -6.22 3.35
C SER A 96 -9.09 -6.96 3.68
N LEU A 97 -9.15 -7.66 4.82
CA LEU A 97 -10.38 -8.33 5.26
C LEU A 97 -11.45 -7.32 5.70
N THR A 98 -11.05 -6.34 6.51
CA THR A 98 -11.96 -5.29 7.01
C THR A 98 -12.56 -4.50 5.85
N ASN A 99 -11.72 -4.07 4.90
CA ASN A 99 -12.14 -3.29 3.74
C ASN A 99 -13.06 -4.10 2.81
N THR A 100 -12.69 -5.36 2.54
CA THR A 100 -13.56 -6.25 1.75
C THR A 100 -14.91 -6.43 2.43
N ALA A 101 -14.93 -6.65 3.74
CA ALA A 101 -16.18 -6.77 4.48
C ALA A 101 -17.03 -5.50 4.39
N CYS A 102 -16.41 -4.32 4.44
CA CYS A 102 -17.09 -3.04 4.30
C CYS A 102 -17.67 -2.81 2.90
N VAL A 103 -16.92 -3.13 1.84
CA VAL A 103 -17.41 -3.04 0.45
C VAL A 103 -18.60 -3.96 0.24
N ILE A 104 -18.50 -5.23 0.67
CA ILE A 104 -19.58 -6.21 0.52
C ILE A 104 -20.82 -5.78 1.33
N ALA A 105 -20.66 -5.34 2.58
CA ALA A 105 -21.77 -4.84 3.38
C ALA A 105 -22.43 -3.61 2.75
N GLY A 106 -21.63 -2.62 2.32
CA GLY A 106 -22.12 -1.41 1.68
C GLY A 106 -22.96 -1.69 0.44
N LEU A 107 -22.49 -2.60 -0.43
CA LEU A 107 -23.21 -3.01 -1.63
C LEU A 107 -24.53 -3.74 -1.30
N LEU A 108 -24.50 -4.68 -0.35
CA LEU A 108 -25.68 -5.47 0.03
C LEU A 108 -26.76 -4.61 0.68
N TYR A 109 -26.42 -3.85 1.73
CA TYR A 109 -27.37 -3.02 2.45
C TYR A 109 -27.82 -1.80 1.64
N GLY A 110 -26.99 -1.32 0.72
CA GLY A 110 -27.39 -0.28 -0.23
C GLY A 110 -28.26 -0.79 -1.38
N GLN A 111 -28.40 -2.11 -1.57
CA GLN A 111 -29.31 -2.75 -2.52
C GLN A 111 -29.23 -2.21 -3.96
N GLY A 112 -28.03 -1.77 -4.38
CA GLY A 112 -27.80 -1.20 -5.72
C GLY A 112 -28.16 0.28 -5.87
N ASP A 113 -28.58 0.96 -4.80
CA ASP A 113 -28.65 2.41 -4.72
C ASP A 113 -27.25 2.99 -4.46
N PHE A 114 -26.84 3.95 -5.30
CA PHE A 114 -25.50 4.52 -5.24
C PHE A 114 -25.29 5.34 -3.97
N ALA A 115 -26.16 6.31 -3.69
CA ALA A 115 -25.99 7.24 -2.58
C ALA A 115 -26.04 6.50 -1.22
N GLU A 116 -26.97 5.56 -1.08
CA GLU A 116 -27.15 4.78 0.13
C GLU A 116 -25.98 3.82 0.36
N SER A 117 -25.48 3.15 -0.69
CA SER A 117 -24.28 2.30 -0.58
C SER A 117 -23.08 3.10 -0.07
N LEU A 118 -22.84 4.29 -0.63
CA LEU A 118 -21.74 5.16 -0.19
C LEU A 118 -21.97 5.66 1.24
N ARG A 119 -23.19 6.11 1.58
CA ARG A 119 -23.55 6.56 2.92
C ARG A 119 -23.27 5.46 3.96
N ILE A 120 -23.66 4.22 3.68
CA ILE A 120 -23.41 3.08 4.55
C ILE A 120 -21.90 2.88 4.72
N ILE A 121 -21.12 2.85 3.65
CA ILE A 121 -19.66 2.67 3.70
C ILE A 121 -18.99 3.75 4.55
N PHE A 122 -19.36 5.02 4.39
CA PHE A 122 -18.85 6.10 5.23
C PHE A 122 -19.22 5.91 6.71
N ASN A 123 -20.38 5.34 7.00
CA ASN A 123 -20.80 5.01 8.38
C ASN A 123 -20.14 3.72 8.93
N LEU A 124 -19.66 2.81 8.08
CA LEU A 124 -18.80 1.71 8.54
C LEU A 124 -17.47 2.26 9.09
N GLY A 125 -16.90 3.25 8.39
CA GLY A 125 -15.91 4.18 8.95
C GLY A 125 -14.45 3.73 8.94
N TRP A 126 -14.14 2.52 8.46
CA TRP A 126 -12.77 2.07 8.25
C TRP A 126 -12.40 2.22 6.78
N ASP A 127 -11.34 2.98 6.48
CA ASP A 127 -10.79 3.17 5.12
C ASP A 127 -11.90 3.52 4.09
N ALA A 128 -12.76 4.46 4.50
CA ALA A 128 -14.04 4.66 3.85
C ALA A 128 -13.91 5.22 2.43
N ASP A 129 -12.85 5.99 2.14
CA ASP A 129 -12.57 6.53 0.82
C ASP A 129 -12.24 5.43 -0.19
N CYS A 130 -11.35 4.48 0.13
CA CYS A 130 -11.04 3.38 -0.79
C CYS A 130 -12.23 2.42 -0.96
N ASN A 131 -12.99 2.18 0.12
CA ASN A 131 -14.16 1.33 0.10
C ASN A 131 -15.29 1.94 -0.75
N ALA A 132 -15.54 3.25 -0.58
CA ALA A 132 -16.54 3.99 -1.35
C ALA A 132 -16.13 4.09 -2.82
N ALA A 133 -14.85 4.32 -3.13
CA ALA A 133 -14.36 4.33 -4.51
C ALA A 133 -14.54 2.95 -5.19
N THR A 134 -14.28 1.87 -4.46
CA THR A 134 -14.45 0.50 -4.97
C THR A 134 -15.91 0.18 -5.24
N ALA A 135 -16.80 0.40 -4.26
CA ALA A 135 -18.24 0.18 -4.44
C ALA A 135 -18.83 1.10 -5.52
N GLY A 136 -18.39 2.37 -5.55
CA GLY A 136 -18.79 3.35 -6.55
C GLY A 136 -18.40 2.97 -7.97
N THR A 137 -17.24 2.32 -8.16
CA THR A 137 -16.84 1.79 -9.48
C THR A 137 -17.75 0.64 -9.91
N ILE A 138 -18.08 -0.30 -9.00
CA ILE A 138 -18.96 -1.43 -9.30
C ILE A 138 -20.36 -0.93 -9.69
N LEU A 139 -20.95 -0.05 -8.89
CA LEU A 139 -22.26 0.54 -9.16
C LEU A 139 -22.25 1.46 -10.39
N GLY A 140 -21.18 2.23 -10.59
CA GLY A 140 -21.00 3.11 -11.73
C GLY A 140 -20.93 2.35 -13.05
N VAL A 141 -20.24 1.21 -13.10
CA VAL A 141 -20.25 0.30 -14.26
C VAL A 141 -21.65 -0.26 -14.50
N MET A 142 -22.35 -0.66 -13.43
CA MET A 142 -23.68 -1.26 -13.51
C MET A 142 -24.76 -0.28 -14.00
N LYS A 143 -24.64 1.01 -13.64
CA LYS A 143 -25.66 2.03 -13.93
C LYS A 143 -25.31 2.93 -15.12
N GLY A 144 -24.03 3.17 -15.37
CA GLY A 144 -23.55 4.06 -16.43
C GLY A 144 -23.61 5.55 -16.08
N ARG A 145 -22.90 6.37 -16.87
CA ARG A 145 -22.75 7.81 -16.65
C ARG A 145 -24.05 8.60 -16.80
N GLU A 146 -24.87 8.25 -17.79
CA GLU A 146 -26.14 8.94 -18.06
C GLU A 146 -27.08 8.85 -16.85
N TRP A 147 -27.27 7.64 -16.32
CA TRP A 147 -28.04 7.43 -15.10
C TRP A 147 -27.50 8.23 -13.92
N MET A 148 -26.17 8.23 -13.72
CA MET A 148 -25.53 8.99 -12.62
C MET A 148 -25.84 10.49 -12.71
N MET A 149 -25.76 11.09 -13.90
CA MET A 149 -26.08 12.50 -14.12
C MET A 149 -27.57 12.79 -13.88
N GLU A 150 -28.47 11.90 -14.31
CA GLU A 150 -29.91 12.02 -14.05
C GLU A 150 -30.25 12.02 -12.55
N GLN A 151 -29.42 11.36 -11.72
CA GLN A 151 -29.55 11.39 -10.26
C GLN A 151 -28.93 12.66 -9.62
N GLY A 152 -28.40 13.60 -10.42
CA GLY A 152 -27.77 14.83 -9.92
C GLY A 152 -26.31 14.69 -9.51
N TRP A 153 -25.64 13.57 -9.85
CA TRP A 153 -24.20 13.41 -9.65
C TRP A 153 -23.43 14.05 -10.81
N GLU A 154 -23.36 15.38 -10.80
CA GLU A 154 -22.57 16.15 -11.77
C GLU A 154 -21.06 16.05 -11.44
N VAL A 155 -20.41 15.00 -11.95
CA VAL A 155 -18.96 14.84 -11.82
C VAL A 155 -18.24 15.80 -12.76
N ALA A 156 -17.43 16.69 -12.19
CA ALA A 156 -16.60 17.59 -12.97
C ALA A 156 -15.61 16.81 -13.84
N ASP A 157 -15.64 17.05 -15.15
CA ASP A 157 -14.79 16.35 -16.11
C ASP A 157 -13.35 16.89 -16.12
N ARG A 158 -12.62 16.64 -15.03
CA ARG A 158 -11.25 17.12 -14.84
C ARG A 158 -10.43 16.07 -14.10
N TYR A 159 -9.21 15.84 -14.57
CA TYR A 159 -8.19 15.15 -13.81
C TYR A 159 -7.10 16.16 -13.43
N TYR A 160 -6.74 16.24 -12.14
CA TYR A 160 -5.63 17.06 -11.68
C TYR A 160 -4.60 16.19 -11.00
N ASN A 161 -3.42 16.12 -11.59
CA ASN A 161 -2.30 15.38 -11.03
C ASN A 161 -1.32 16.33 -10.35
N ALA A 162 -1.23 16.24 -9.03
CA ALA A 162 -0.30 17.04 -8.22
C ALA A 162 0.94 16.26 -7.77
N THR A 163 1.08 14.98 -8.14
CA THR A 163 1.99 14.05 -7.45
C THR A 163 2.89 13.24 -8.35
N ARG A 164 2.60 13.15 -9.65
CA ARG A 164 3.40 12.39 -10.61
C ARG A 164 3.95 13.30 -11.70
N ASP A 165 5.26 13.44 -11.75
CA ASP A 165 5.90 14.20 -12.82
C ASP A 165 5.64 13.54 -14.19
N LEU A 166 5.67 14.34 -15.26
CA LEU A 166 5.59 13.90 -16.66
C LEU A 166 4.29 13.19 -17.08
N MET A 167 3.19 13.41 -16.34
CA MET A 167 1.85 13.00 -16.78
C MET A 167 1.20 14.10 -17.64
N PRO A 168 0.24 13.76 -18.52
CA PRO A 168 -0.54 14.77 -19.25
C PRO A 168 -1.22 15.77 -18.31
N GLU A 169 -1.13 17.06 -18.65
CA GLU A 169 -1.72 18.16 -17.86
C GLU A 169 -3.18 18.47 -18.26
N ASP A 170 -3.62 17.94 -19.39
CA ASP A 170 -4.91 18.20 -20.04
C ASP A 170 -5.89 16.99 -19.99
N GLU A 171 -5.58 15.96 -19.20
CA GLU A 171 -6.42 14.77 -19.09
C GLU A 171 -7.78 15.10 -18.41
N THR A 172 -8.86 14.53 -18.93
CA THR A 172 -10.20 14.55 -18.33
C THR A 172 -10.66 13.15 -17.94
N ILE A 173 -11.75 13.05 -17.17
CA ILE A 173 -12.35 11.75 -16.83
C ILE A 173 -12.92 11.11 -18.10
N THR A 174 -13.50 11.92 -19.00
CA THR A 174 -14.00 11.49 -20.31
C THR A 174 -12.89 10.95 -21.19
N SER A 175 -11.80 11.70 -21.39
CA SER A 175 -10.68 11.24 -22.25
C SER A 175 -10.01 9.97 -21.70
N TYR A 176 -9.96 9.83 -20.38
CA TYR A 176 -9.50 8.61 -19.73
C TYR A 176 -10.47 7.43 -19.98
N GLY A 177 -11.78 7.67 -19.87
CA GLY A 177 -12.83 6.69 -20.19
C GLY A 177 -12.79 6.23 -21.65
N ASP A 178 -12.68 7.16 -22.60
CA ASP A 178 -12.59 6.87 -24.03
C ASP A 178 -11.38 5.96 -24.33
N ARG A 179 -10.23 6.25 -23.72
CA ARG A 179 -9.03 5.42 -23.86
C ARG A 179 -9.23 4.01 -23.31
N LEU A 180 -9.97 3.84 -22.22
CA LEU A 180 -10.31 2.53 -21.68
C LEU A 180 -11.25 1.76 -22.63
N VAL A 181 -12.20 2.44 -23.28
CA VAL A 181 -13.08 1.84 -24.28
C VAL A 181 -12.29 1.41 -25.52
N ASP A 182 -11.39 2.24 -26.02
CA ASP A 182 -10.49 1.91 -27.14
C ASP A 182 -9.61 0.69 -26.83
N LEU A 183 -9.09 0.62 -25.59
CA LEU A 183 -8.32 -0.53 -25.13
C LEU A 183 -9.21 -1.77 -25.01
N ALA A 184 -10.44 -1.62 -24.50
CA ALA A 184 -11.40 -2.71 -24.40
C ALA A 184 -11.74 -3.28 -25.78
N GLU A 185 -11.97 -2.45 -26.79
CA GLU A 185 -12.18 -2.90 -28.18
C GLU A 185 -11.02 -3.76 -28.67
N LYS A 186 -9.78 -3.30 -28.49
CA LYS A 186 -8.58 -4.07 -28.87
C LYS A 186 -8.52 -5.41 -28.16
N VAL A 187 -8.77 -5.43 -26.85
CA VAL A 187 -8.77 -6.67 -26.05
C VAL A 187 -9.87 -7.63 -26.51
N ILE A 188 -11.08 -7.14 -26.74
CA ILE A 188 -12.21 -7.95 -27.20
C ILE A 188 -11.90 -8.60 -28.55
N LEU A 189 -11.44 -7.81 -29.52
CA LEU A 189 -11.12 -8.31 -30.87
C LEU A 189 -9.96 -9.32 -30.86
N ASN A 190 -8.90 -9.03 -30.09
CA ASN A 190 -7.74 -9.91 -29.99
C ASN A 190 -8.04 -11.25 -29.32
N ASN A 191 -9.12 -11.34 -28.52
CA ASN A 191 -9.53 -12.56 -27.82
C ASN A 191 -10.73 -13.26 -28.48
N GLY A 192 -10.98 -13.02 -29.77
CA GLY A 192 -12.02 -13.72 -30.54
C GLY A 192 -13.42 -13.12 -30.44
N GLY A 193 -13.54 -11.95 -29.82
CA GLY A 193 -14.75 -11.14 -29.85
C GLY A 193 -14.97 -10.45 -31.20
N LYS A 194 -16.12 -9.79 -31.33
CA LYS A 194 -16.53 -9.11 -32.57
C LYS A 194 -17.13 -7.76 -32.27
N LYS A 195 -16.81 -6.77 -33.10
CA LYS A 195 -17.47 -5.46 -33.16
C LYS A 195 -18.50 -5.48 -34.28
N LYS A 196 -19.72 -5.00 -33.99
CA LYS A 196 -20.78 -4.83 -34.99
C LYS A 196 -21.48 -3.50 -34.75
N GLU A 197 -21.73 -2.76 -35.82
CA GLU A 197 -22.58 -1.59 -35.76
C GLU A 197 -24.03 -1.98 -36.04
N THR A 198 -24.97 -1.48 -35.23
CA THR A 198 -26.41 -1.76 -35.40
C THR A 198 -27.22 -0.54 -34.98
N LYS A 199 -27.96 0.04 -35.92
CA LYS A 199 -28.79 1.25 -35.71
C LYS A 199 -28.01 2.43 -35.09
N GLY A 200 -26.76 2.64 -35.53
CA GLY A 200 -25.88 3.70 -35.01
C GLY A 200 -25.22 3.39 -33.67
N ASN A 201 -25.49 2.22 -33.06
CA ASN A 201 -24.83 1.78 -31.84
C ASN A 201 -23.71 0.78 -32.15
N ILE A 202 -22.60 0.91 -31.44
CA ILE A 202 -21.52 -0.08 -31.44
C ILE A 202 -21.87 -1.19 -30.45
N ILE A 203 -21.94 -2.42 -30.94
CA ILE A 203 -22.20 -3.62 -30.15
C ILE A 203 -20.96 -4.51 -30.18
N TYR A 204 -20.51 -4.91 -29.00
CA TYR A 204 -19.46 -5.90 -28.84
C TYR A 204 -20.04 -7.25 -28.47
N ARG A 205 -19.66 -8.28 -29.23
CA ARG A 205 -19.83 -9.68 -28.80
C ARG A 205 -18.54 -10.12 -28.13
N ILE A 206 -18.61 -10.34 -26.83
CA ILE A 206 -17.48 -10.76 -26.00
C ILE A 206 -17.61 -12.27 -25.76
N PRO A 207 -16.56 -13.08 -26.00
CA PRO A 207 -16.55 -14.49 -25.62
C PRO A 207 -16.69 -14.60 -24.10
N ALA A 208 -17.65 -15.39 -23.64
CA ALA A 208 -17.87 -15.57 -22.21
C ALA A 208 -16.73 -16.38 -21.60
N GLU A 209 -16.15 -15.85 -20.53
CA GLU A 209 -15.18 -16.57 -19.70
C GLU A 209 -15.75 -16.73 -18.29
N PRO A 210 -15.73 -17.95 -17.71
CA PRO A 210 -16.20 -18.14 -16.35
C PRO A 210 -15.26 -17.47 -15.35
N VAL A 211 -15.82 -16.94 -14.27
CA VAL A 211 -15.02 -16.48 -13.13
C VAL A 211 -14.25 -17.67 -12.57
N LYS A 212 -12.94 -17.52 -12.46
CA LYS A 212 -12.01 -18.54 -11.97
C LYS A 212 -10.94 -17.92 -11.09
N ASN A 213 -10.51 -18.68 -10.09
CA ASN A 213 -9.33 -18.33 -9.31
C ASN A 213 -8.05 -18.53 -10.15
N ASN A 214 -7.52 -17.44 -10.69
CA ASN A 214 -6.29 -17.43 -11.50
C ASN A 214 -5.04 -17.37 -10.63
N VAL A 215 -5.11 -16.71 -9.48
CA VAL A 215 -4.02 -16.56 -8.51
C VAL A 215 -4.36 -17.33 -7.25
N LYS A 216 -3.92 -18.59 -7.26
CA LYS A 216 -3.97 -19.47 -6.10
C LYS A 216 -3.04 -18.94 -5.01
N LEU A 217 -3.50 -19.00 -3.76
CA LEU A 217 -2.64 -18.89 -2.59
C LEU A 217 -1.63 -20.03 -2.67
N LYS A 218 -0.39 -19.69 -3.03
CA LYS A 218 0.68 -20.67 -3.22
C LYS A 218 1.00 -21.43 -1.93
N ARG A 219 0.68 -20.86 -0.78
CA ARG A 219 0.93 -21.37 0.58
C ARG A 219 -0.12 -20.80 1.51
N SER A 220 -0.50 -21.56 2.55
CA SER A 220 -1.11 -20.94 3.72
C SER A 220 0.01 -20.14 4.39
N LEU A 221 -0.09 -18.80 4.34
CA LEU A 221 0.75 -17.93 5.18
C LEU A 221 0.49 -18.18 6.68
N ASP A 222 -0.56 -18.94 6.98
CA ASP A 222 -0.99 -19.31 8.32
C ASP A 222 -0.16 -20.48 8.91
N ASN A 223 0.70 -21.13 8.10
CA ASN A 223 1.63 -22.16 8.57
C ASN A 223 3.09 -21.67 8.53
N LEU A 224 3.49 -21.01 9.61
CA LEU A 224 4.84 -20.48 9.78
C LEU A 224 5.92 -21.58 9.67
N ASP A 225 5.66 -22.79 10.15
CA ASP A 225 6.64 -23.88 10.11
C ASP A 225 6.90 -24.39 8.68
N GLU A 226 5.84 -24.49 7.86
CA GLU A 226 5.97 -24.80 6.44
C GLU A 226 6.72 -23.69 5.70
N LEU A 227 6.43 -22.43 6.02
CA LEU A 227 7.14 -21.28 5.45
C LEU A 227 8.63 -21.32 5.82
N LYS A 228 8.97 -21.48 7.10
CA LYS A 228 10.35 -21.63 7.59
C LYS A 228 11.06 -22.77 6.86
N SER A 229 10.43 -23.93 6.80
CA SER A 229 11.00 -25.13 6.14
C SER A 229 11.29 -24.87 4.66
N SER A 230 10.34 -24.28 3.93
CA SER A 230 10.49 -24.01 2.49
C SER A 230 11.52 -22.90 2.19
N MET A 231 11.67 -21.94 3.11
CA MET A 231 12.58 -20.79 2.93
C MET A 231 13.99 -21.09 3.43
N ARG A 232 14.17 -22.07 4.32
CA ARG A 232 15.48 -22.47 4.84
C ARG A 232 16.50 -22.71 3.75
N ASP A 233 16.16 -23.56 2.78
CA ASP A 233 17.06 -23.90 1.67
C ASP A 233 17.37 -22.68 0.80
N VAL A 234 16.39 -21.78 0.63
CA VAL A 234 16.58 -20.53 -0.13
C VAL A 234 17.56 -19.61 0.58
N ILE A 235 17.40 -19.44 1.91
CA ILE A 235 18.29 -18.64 2.75
C ILE A 235 19.70 -19.20 2.72
N VAL A 236 19.85 -20.51 2.99
CA VAL A 236 21.15 -21.17 3.03
C VAL A 236 21.85 -21.04 1.68
N LYS A 237 21.19 -21.38 0.57
CA LYS A 237 21.80 -21.26 -0.76
C LYS A 237 22.21 -19.83 -1.11
N LYS A 238 21.44 -18.82 -0.70
CA LYS A 238 21.81 -17.41 -0.89
C LYS A 238 23.11 -17.04 -0.18
N ILE A 239 23.35 -17.53 1.04
CA ILE A 239 24.57 -17.23 1.79
C ILE A 239 25.75 -18.18 1.50
N THR A 240 25.48 -19.44 1.11
CA THR A 240 26.54 -20.43 0.83
C THR A 240 26.99 -20.39 -0.62
N ASP A 241 26.05 -20.34 -1.56
CA ASP A 241 26.29 -20.52 -3.01
C ASP A 241 26.37 -19.17 -3.74
N ASP A 242 26.35 -18.07 -2.99
CA ASP A 242 26.48 -16.69 -3.49
C ASP A 242 25.38 -16.30 -4.51
N LEU A 243 24.16 -16.84 -4.33
CA LEU A 243 23.04 -16.57 -5.23
C LEU A 243 22.53 -15.13 -5.08
N GLY A 244 22.87 -14.29 -6.06
CA GLY A 244 22.46 -12.89 -6.12
C GLY A 244 23.46 -11.91 -5.50
N GLY A 245 24.70 -12.34 -5.21
CA GLY A 245 25.75 -11.46 -4.70
C GLY A 245 25.39 -10.79 -3.37
N LYS A 246 25.90 -9.57 -3.14
CA LYS A 246 25.64 -8.79 -1.91
C LYS A 246 24.14 -8.62 -1.62
N GLU A 247 23.32 -8.33 -2.63
CA GLU A 247 21.87 -8.22 -2.47
C GLU A 247 21.27 -9.56 -2.02
N GLY A 248 21.73 -10.67 -2.59
CA GLY A 248 21.36 -12.02 -2.18
C GLY A 248 21.66 -12.31 -0.72
N TRP A 249 22.83 -11.89 -0.21
CA TRP A 249 23.20 -12.07 1.20
C TRP A 249 22.35 -11.20 2.11
N ALA A 250 22.11 -9.95 1.75
CA ALA A 250 21.24 -9.05 2.51
C ALA A 250 19.81 -9.61 2.62
N GLN A 251 19.25 -10.09 1.51
CA GLN A 251 17.94 -10.76 1.50
C GLN A 251 17.92 -11.98 2.42
N ALA A 252 18.96 -12.80 2.40
CA ALA A 252 19.04 -13.98 3.24
C ALA A 252 19.11 -13.62 4.74
N GLY A 253 19.88 -12.60 5.11
CA GLY A 253 19.89 -12.05 6.46
C GLY A 253 18.51 -11.58 6.89
N TYR A 254 17.87 -10.75 6.07
CA TYR A 254 16.51 -10.25 6.31
C TYR A 254 15.48 -11.38 6.51
N TYR A 255 15.48 -12.38 5.61
CA TYR A 255 14.55 -13.51 5.71
C TYR A 255 14.83 -14.39 6.93
N ALA A 256 16.09 -14.64 7.26
CA ALA A 256 16.44 -15.42 8.44
C ALA A 256 15.94 -14.76 9.73
N ILE A 257 15.99 -13.43 9.85
CA ILE A 257 15.46 -12.73 11.03
C ILE A 257 13.93 -12.78 11.02
N SER A 258 13.32 -12.42 9.88
CA SER A 258 11.86 -12.34 9.72
C SER A 258 11.17 -13.69 9.99
N LEU A 259 11.85 -14.80 9.69
CA LEU A 259 11.37 -16.16 9.92
C LEU A 259 11.90 -16.77 11.22
N GLU A 260 12.56 -15.99 12.07
CA GLU A 260 13.12 -16.42 13.35
C GLU A 260 14.09 -17.61 13.24
N MET A 261 14.93 -17.59 12.21
CA MET A 261 15.96 -18.59 11.90
C MET A 261 17.39 -18.04 12.05
N ALA A 262 17.54 -16.76 12.37
CA ALA A 262 18.85 -16.08 12.36
C ALA A 262 19.86 -16.70 13.34
N GLU A 263 19.44 -17.12 14.55
CA GLU A 263 20.33 -17.80 15.49
C GLU A 263 20.81 -19.17 14.97
N GLU A 264 19.91 -19.97 14.39
CA GLU A 264 20.23 -21.27 13.79
C GLU A 264 21.24 -21.09 12.65
N ILE A 265 20.96 -20.15 11.74
CA ILE A 265 21.81 -19.87 10.57
C ILE A 265 23.16 -19.31 10.99
N LYS A 266 23.21 -18.40 11.98
CA LYS A 266 24.45 -17.85 12.55
C LYS A 266 25.31 -18.94 13.20
N ALA A 267 24.70 -19.85 13.95
CA ALA A 267 25.41 -20.96 14.57
C ALA A 267 25.97 -21.95 13.54
N ALA A 268 25.21 -22.23 12.47
CA ALA A 268 25.62 -23.17 11.43
C ALA A 268 26.63 -22.59 10.43
N TYR A 269 26.54 -21.28 10.13
CA TYR A 269 27.33 -20.62 9.08
C TYR A 269 27.87 -19.25 9.53
N PRO A 270 28.72 -19.16 10.57
CA PRO A 270 29.09 -17.89 11.20
C PRO A 270 29.74 -16.88 10.24
N ASP A 271 30.68 -17.31 9.39
CA ASP A 271 31.36 -16.41 8.44
C ASP A 271 30.41 -15.91 7.34
N LYS A 272 29.46 -16.76 6.92
CA LYS A 272 28.46 -16.41 5.90
C LYS A 272 27.40 -15.49 6.47
N TRP A 273 27.04 -15.70 7.74
CA TRP A 273 26.17 -14.80 8.49
C TRP A 273 26.80 -13.41 8.62
N ALA A 274 28.08 -13.31 9.00
CA ALA A 274 28.78 -12.02 9.08
C ALA A 274 28.72 -11.24 7.75
N ARG A 275 28.88 -11.92 6.61
CA ARG A 275 28.70 -11.32 5.28
C ARG A 275 27.28 -10.86 5.00
N ALA A 276 26.26 -11.59 5.47
CA ALA A 276 24.87 -11.18 5.33
C ALA A 276 24.54 -9.93 6.17
N VAL A 277 25.12 -9.84 7.38
CA VAL A 277 25.03 -8.64 8.22
C VAL A 277 25.69 -7.43 7.53
N GLU A 278 26.93 -7.56 7.06
CA GLU A 278 27.63 -6.49 6.33
C GLU A 278 26.87 -6.06 5.05
N ALA A 279 26.21 -7.01 4.38
CA ALA A 279 25.38 -6.69 3.23
C ALA A 279 24.12 -5.90 3.60
N LEU A 280 23.51 -6.18 4.75
CA LEU A 280 22.34 -5.45 5.26
C LEU A 280 22.65 -3.99 5.59
N ASP A 281 23.91 -3.66 5.93
CA ASP A 281 24.35 -2.28 6.21
C ASP A 281 24.10 -1.30 5.05
N HIS A 282 24.00 -1.82 3.82
CA HIS A 282 23.69 -1.02 2.64
C HIS A 282 22.20 -0.66 2.52
N TYR A 283 21.36 -1.10 3.46
CA TYR A 283 19.91 -0.91 3.46
C TYR A 283 19.41 -0.23 4.77
N PRO A 284 19.83 1.01 5.06
CA PRO A 284 19.53 1.69 6.33
C PRO A 284 18.03 1.89 6.58
N ARG A 285 17.22 2.07 5.53
CA ARG A 285 15.75 2.14 5.62
C ARG A 285 15.15 0.85 6.18
N LEU A 286 15.65 -0.30 5.70
CA LEU A 286 15.21 -1.63 6.14
C LEU A 286 15.64 -1.88 7.59
N LEU A 287 16.89 -1.59 7.91
CA LEU A 287 17.43 -1.72 9.26
C LEU A 287 16.66 -0.87 10.25
N TYR A 288 16.34 0.39 9.90
CA TYR A 288 15.54 1.24 10.77
C TYR A 288 14.14 0.67 11.02
N ALA A 289 13.45 0.20 9.97
CA ALA A 289 12.12 -0.39 10.11
C ALA A 289 12.13 -1.64 11.02
N MET A 290 13.21 -2.43 10.96
CA MET A 290 13.41 -3.62 11.76
C MET A 290 13.79 -3.31 13.21
N LEU A 291 14.67 -2.33 13.43
CA LEU A 291 15.26 -2.02 14.73
C LEU A 291 14.42 -1.03 15.56
N TYR A 292 13.60 -0.21 14.92
CA TYR A 292 12.66 0.73 15.57
C TYR A 292 11.21 0.44 15.18
N PRO A 293 10.71 -0.78 15.45
CA PRO A 293 9.35 -1.13 15.11
C PRO A 293 8.34 -0.31 15.91
N LYS A 294 7.29 0.17 15.23
CA LYS A 294 6.17 0.89 15.86
C LYS A 294 5.27 -0.02 16.71
N TYR A 295 5.20 -1.31 16.38
CA TYR A 295 4.25 -2.26 16.95
C TYR A 295 4.94 -3.32 17.82
N PRO A 296 4.41 -3.64 19.01
CA PRO A 296 5.00 -4.63 19.90
C PRO A 296 5.23 -6.02 19.26
N LEU A 297 4.39 -6.41 18.30
CA LEU A 297 4.53 -7.68 17.58
C LEU A 297 5.90 -7.83 16.88
N ALA A 298 6.51 -6.71 16.47
CA ALA A 298 7.80 -6.71 15.80
C ALA A 298 8.98 -6.56 16.77
N TYR A 299 8.76 -6.46 18.09
CA TYR A 299 9.86 -6.39 19.07
C TYR A 299 10.68 -7.68 19.08
N ARG A 300 10.06 -8.83 18.85
CA ARG A 300 10.78 -10.10 18.73
C ARG A 300 11.75 -10.11 17.54
N ILE A 301 11.33 -9.53 16.40
CA ILE A 301 12.17 -9.40 15.21
C ILE A 301 13.34 -8.44 15.48
N ARG A 302 13.08 -7.30 16.14
CA ARG A 302 14.12 -6.37 16.60
C ARG A 302 15.13 -7.08 17.49
N ASP A 303 14.65 -7.73 18.56
CA ASP A 303 15.51 -8.35 19.56
C ASP A 303 16.39 -9.42 18.92
N LEU A 304 15.82 -10.23 18.02
CA LEU A 304 16.57 -11.21 17.25
C LEU A 304 17.61 -10.57 16.32
N ALA A 305 17.29 -9.45 15.66
CA ALA A 305 18.25 -8.73 14.83
C ALA A 305 19.46 -8.28 15.68
N VAL A 306 19.19 -7.64 16.82
CA VAL A 306 20.24 -7.16 17.74
C VAL A 306 21.10 -8.31 18.29
N THR A 307 20.48 -9.39 18.79
CA THR A 307 21.26 -10.52 19.35
C THR A 307 22.07 -11.26 18.28
N THR A 308 21.64 -11.19 17.02
CA THR A 308 22.37 -11.81 15.90
C THR A 308 23.43 -10.89 15.31
N GLY A 309 23.60 -9.68 15.83
CA GLY A 309 24.68 -8.75 15.52
C GLY A 309 24.32 -7.74 14.43
N ILE A 310 23.03 -7.49 14.22
CA ILE A 310 22.54 -6.45 13.33
C ILE A 310 22.23 -5.22 14.16
N ASP A 311 22.97 -4.16 13.87
CA ASP A 311 22.82 -2.87 14.50
C ASP A 311 22.52 -1.81 13.44
N MET A 312 22.11 -0.62 13.88
CA MET A 312 22.06 0.52 12.96
C MET A 312 23.48 0.91 12.57
N VAL A 313 23.71 0.99 11.27
CA VAL A 313 24.89 1.67 10.74
C VAL A 313 24.91 3.12 11.23
N GLU A 314 26.08 3.59 11.66
CA GLU A 314 26.29 5.00 11.90
C GLU A 314 26.12 5.78 10.59
N ILE A 315 25.02 6.51 10.49
CA ILE A 315 24.74 7.33 9.31
C ILE A 315 25.52 8.64 9.47
N LYS A 316 26.52 8.82 8.61
CA LYS A 316 27.37 10.01 8.63
C LYS A 316 26.62 11.24 8.12
N PRO A 317 26.91 12.43 8.68
CA PRO A 317 26.43 13.69 8.13
C PRO A 317 26.79 13.87 6.64
N SER A 318 25.87 14.45 5.87
CA SER A 318 26.12 14.85 4.49
C SER A 318 26.74 16.24 4.46
N LEU A 319 28.06 16.32 4.33
CA LEU A 319 28.83 17.58 4.38
C LEU A 319 29.46 17.97 3.04
N SER A 320 29.11 17.29 1.96
CA SER A 320 29.53 17.58 0.59
C SER A 320 28.33 17.77 -0.33
N GLY A 321 28.42 18.68 -1.29
CA GLY A 321 27.40 18.91 -2.31
C GLY A 321 27.40 20.34 -2.82
N ASN A 322 26.73 20.58 -3.94
CA ASN A 322 26.61 21.92 -4.54
C ASN A 322 25.53 22.81 -3.89
N VAL A 323 24.60 22.24 -3.12
CA VAL A 323 23.57 22.97 -2.37
C VAL A 323 23.80 22.79 -0.88
N GLU A 324 23.76 23.88 -0.12
CA GLU A 324 23.92 23.89 1.34
C GLU A 324 22.61 24.28 2.04
N PHE A 325 22.21 23.47 3.02
CA PHE A 325 21.14 23.74 3.96
C PHE A 325 21.73 24.04 5.33
N THR A 326 21.25 25.09 6.00
CA THR A 326 21.76 25.51 7.30
C THR A 326 20.64 25.76 8.31
N LEU A 327 20.91 25.45 9.57
CA LEU A 327 20.07 25.79 10.71
C LEU A 327 20.93 26.40 11.83
N GLU A 328 20.54 27.59 12.27
CA GLU A 328 21.29 28.41 13.23
C GLU A 328 21.00 28.04 14.69
N ASP A 329 19.79 27.55 14.99
CA ASP A 329 19.42 27.15 16.35
C ASP A 329 20.20 25.90 16.80
N ASP A 330 20.45 25.78 18.10
CA ASP A 330 21.32 24.74 18.66
C ASP A 330 20.68 23.35 18.75
N TYR A 331 19.34 23.30 18.83
CA TYR A 331 18.51 22.10 18.98
C TYR A 331 19.11 21.08 19.97
N PRO A 332 19.18 21.39 21.27
CA PRO A 332 19.98 20.64 22.25
C PRO A 332 19.48 19.20 22.48
N ASP A 333 18.17 18.99 22.28
CA ASP A 333 17.50 17.71 22.43
C ASP A 333 17.52 16.87 21.14
N ALA A 334 17.96 17.45 20.01
CA ALA A 334 18.07 16.72 18.75
C ALA A 334 19.15 15.65 18.85
N ASP A 335 18.78 14.42 18.52
CA ASP A 335 19.71 13.35 18.17
C ASP A 335 20.18 13.53 16.73
N LYS A 336 19.23 13.77 15.81
CA LYS A 336 19.47 13.92 14.37
C LYS A 336 18.58 15.00 13.78
N ILE A 337 19.12 15.73 12.80
CA ILE A 337 18.34 16.62 11.94
C ILE A 337 18.56 16.17 10.49
N VAL A 338 17.49 16.11 9.70
CA VAL A 338 17.52 15.61 8.32
C VAL A 338 16.87 16.61 7.37
N VAL A 339 17.47 16.83 6.20
CA VAL A 339 16.79 17.49 5.08
C VAL A 339 15.90 16.47 4.38
N TYR A 340 14.59 16.55 4.63
CA TYR A 340 13.60 15.61 4.14
C TYR A 340 12.93 16.15 2.88
N GLY A 341 13.30 15.66 1.70
CA GLY A 341 12.81 16.20 0.42
C GLY A 341 12.69 15.18 -0.70
N ASN A 342 12.05 15.59 -1.80
CA ASN A 342 11.81 14.74 -2.96
C ASN A 342 13.09 14.21 -3.63
N PHE A 343 14.20 14.94 -3.55
CA PHE A 343 15.51 14.54 -4.10
C PHE A 343 16.16 13.34 -3.41
N THR A 344 15.72 12.97 -2.20
CA THR A 344 16.09 11.71 -1.53
C THR A 344 14.93 10.72 -1.46
N ASN A 345 13.87 10.95 -2.23
CA ASN A 345 12.60 10.26 -2.07
C ASN A 345 12.17 10.25 -0.60
N TYR A 346 12.28 11.43 0.04
CA TYR A 346 11.89 11.68 1.42
C TYR A 346 12.57 10.72 2.41
N SER A 347 13.90 10.57 2.29
CA SER A 347 14.69 9.71 3.16
C SER A 347 14.96 10.37 4.52
N LYS A 348 14.91 9.58 5.60
CA LYS A 348 15.42 9.99 6.92
C LYS A 348 16.90 9.68 7.13
N PHE A 349 17.56 9.09 6.12
CA PHE A 349 18.85 8.40 6.29
C PHE A 349 19.96 8.87 5.34
N GLU A 350 19.67 9.79 4.42
CA GLU A 350 20.63 10.18 3.37
C GLU A 350 21.20 11.58 3.58
N THR A 351 20.42 12.49 4.15
CA THR A 351 20.71 13.93 4.19
C THR A 351 20.71 14.45 5.62
N ILE A 352 21.55 13.82 6.44
CA ILE A 352 21.70 14.15 7.85
C ILE A 352 22.60 15.37 8.01
N PHE A 353 22.18 16.32 8.83
CA PHE A 353 22.98 17.48 9.19
C PHE A 353 24.16 17.07 10.10
N GLY A 354 25.31 17.70 9.87
CA GLY A 354 26.43 17.72 10.80
C GLY A 354 26.51 19.07 11.52
N LYS A 355 27.50 19.23 12.40
CA LYS A 355 27.82 20.52 13.02
C LYS A 355 29.12 21.09 12.47
N GLU A 356 29.07 22.31 11.95
CA GLU A 356 30.23 23.10 11.55
C GLU A 356 30.10 24.51 12.13
N ASN A 357 31.14 25.00 12.82
CA ASN A 357 31.17 26.36 13.40
C ASN A 357 29.95 26.72 14.28
N GLY A 358 29.41 25.74 15.01
CA GLY A 358 28.25 25.93 15.89
C GLY A 358 26.89 25.89 15.19
N LYS A 359 26.85 25.72 13.86
CA LYS A 359 25.63 25.63 13.06
C LYS A 359 25.40 24.20 12.59
N TRP A 360 24.15 23.84 12.38
CA TRP A 360 23.82 22.63 11.67
C TRP A 360 23.98 22.86 10.17
N VAL A 361 24.76 22.02 9.51
CA VAL A 361 25.00 22.09 8.06
C VAL A 361 24.72 20.74 7.39
N CYS A 362 24.02 20.76 6.27
CA CYS A 362 23.85 19.63 5.37
C CYS A 362 24.09 20.09 3.94
N ARG A 363 24.91 19.36 3.17
CA ARG A 363 25.14 19.63 1.76
C ARG A 363 24.66 18.47 0.90
N VAL A 364 24.08 18.78 -0.26
CA VAL A 364 23.48 17.79 -1.17
C VAL A 364 23.80 18.19 -2.60
N ASP A 365 24.19 17.21 -3.44
CA ASP A 365 24.32 17.42 -4.88
C ASP A 365 22.96 17.37 -5.56
N LEU A 366 22.48 18.52 -6.03
CA LEU A 366 21.24 18.68 -6.77
C LEU A 366 21.51 19.14 -8.20
N LYS A 367 20.77 18.57 -9.15
CA LYS A 367 20.79 19.03 -10.54
C LYS A 367 19.91 20.28 -10.69
N PRO A 368 20.02 21.03 -11.79
CA PRO A 368 19.06 22.08 -12.08
C PRO A 368 17.63 21.55 -12.06
N GLY A 369 16.73 22.28 -11.40
CA GLY A 369 15.35 21.88 -11.18
C GLY A 369 14.71 22.44 -9.91
N ARG A 370 13.41 22.17 -9.74
CA ARG A 370 12.64 22.61 -8.57
C ARG A 370 12.40 21.44 -7.61
N TYR A 371 12.76 21.66 -6.36
CA TYR A 371 12.71 20.70 -5.27
C TYR A 371 11.82 21.20 -4.14
N ASN A 372 11.30 20.27 -3.35
CA ASN A 372 10.60 20.59 -2.12
C ASN A 372 11.17 19.80 -0.94
N TYR A 373 11.24 20.44 0.23
CA TYR A 373 11.84 19.86 1.42
C TYR A 373 11.27 20.43 2.73
N LEU A 374 11.51 19.69 3.81
CA LEU A 374 11.34 20.07 5.21
C LEU A 374 12.60 19.69 5.98
N PHE A 375 12.76 20.25 7.17
CA PHE A 375 13.67 19.70 8.17
C PHE A 375 12.89 18.78 9.11
N LEU A 376 13.42 17.58 9.33
CA LEU A 376 12.93 16.65 10.33
C LEU A 376 13.92 16.59 11.49
N ILE A 377 13.47 17.00 12.67
CA ILE A 377 14.24 16.91 13.90
C ILE A 377 13.77 15.66 14.64
N ILE A 378 14.71 14.75 14.91
CA ILE A 378 14.51 13.55 15.71
C ILE A 378 15.24 13.76 17.02
N ASN A 379 14.51 13.78 18.13
CA ASN A 379 15.07 14.01 19.45
C ASN A 379 15.60 12.72 20.07
N LYS A 380 16.44 12.85 21.11
CA LYS A 380 17.05 11.75 21.87
C LYS A 380 16.02 10.81 22.52
N ASP A 381 14.82 11.32 22.80
CA ASP A 381 13.69 10.54 23.35
C ASP A 381 12.86 9.83 22.26
N GLY A 382 13.25 9.98 20.98
CA GLY A 382 12.57 9.41 19.82
C GLY A 382 11.41 10.25 19.28
N THR A 383 11.09 11.39 19.90
CA THR A 383 10.06 12.31 19.38
C THR A 383 10.52 12.97 18.08
N GLN A 384 9.56 13.31 17.21
CA GLN A 384 9.82 13.89 15.89
C GLN A 384 9.11 15.23 15.74
N LYS A 385 9.83 16.22 15.22
CA LYS A 385 9.29 17.55 14.91
C LYS A 385 9.61 17.92 13.46
N TRP A 386 8.58 18.35 12.74
CA TRP A 386 8.71 18.88 11.39
C TRP A 386 8.92 20.39 11.43
N LEU A 387 9.78 20.89 10.56
CA LEU A 387 10.13 22.30 10.49
C LEU A 387 10.26 22.72 9.02
N SER A 388 9.46 23.70 8.60
CA SER A 388 9.71 24.43 7.36
C SER A 388 11.01 25.20 7.47
N ASP A 389 11.76 25.36 6.38
CA ASP A 389 12.99 26.13 6.40
C ASP A 389 12.69 27.58 6.85
N PRO A 390 13.17 28.00 8.02
CA PRO A 390 12.85 29.31 8.57
C PRO A 390 13.37 30.44 7.69
N ASN A 391 14.41 30.19 6.90
CA ASN A 391 15.08 31.16 6.04
C ASN A 391 14.54 31.16 4.60
N ASN A 392 13.68 30.20 4.24
CA ASN A 392 13.11 30.13 2.90
C ASN A 392 11.69 30.74 2.86
N PRO A 393 11.48 31.84 2.12
CA PRO A 393 10.16 32.45 1.97
C PRO A 393 9.26 31.72 0.96
N ASP A 394 9.80 30.92 0.02
CA ASP A 394 8.98 30.15 -0.93
C ASP A 394 8.45 28.89 -0.26
N ARG A 395 7.16 28.93 0.10
CA ARG A 395 6.50 27.88 0.89
C ARG A 395 5.19 27.41 0.29
N GLY A 396 5.00 26.09 0.24
CA GLY A 396 3.77 25.42 -0.19
C GLY A 396 2.94 24.87 0.97
N ARG A 397 1.68 24.50 0.73
CA ARG A 397 0.83 23.86 1.76
C ARG A 397 1.02 22.33 1.74
N HIS A 398 1.12 21.69 2.90
CA HIS A 398 1.13 20.23 3.04
C HIS A 398 0.29 19.72 4.24
N ILE A 399 0.11 18.39 4.28
CA ILE A 399 -0.57 17.57 5.30
C ILE A 399 -0.05 17.88 6.71
N ASP A 400 -0.97 17.85 7.69
CA ASP A 400 -0.75 18.07 9.12
C ASP A 400 -0.21 19.46 9.53
N GLY A 401 -0.45 20.49 8.70
CA GLY A 401 -0.25 21.90 9.09
C GLY A 401 1.17 22.45 8.89
N TYR A 402 2.08 21.67 8.30
CA TYR A 402 3.44 22.13 7.96
C TYR A 402 3.54 22.52 6.47
N HIS A 403 4.43 23.48 6.18
CA HIS A 403 4.61 24.01 4.83
C HIS A 403 5.94 23.54 4.22
N TYR A 404 5.93 22.86 3.07
CA TYR A 404 7.17 22.58 2.35
C TYR A 404 7.87 23.88 1.97
N SER A 405 9.19 23.89 2.04
CA SER A 405 10.03 24.92 1.45
C SER A 405 10.40 24.47 0.03
N PHE A 406 10.35 25.40 -0.93
CA PHE A 406 10.72 25.11 -2.30
C PHE A 406 12.11 25.68 -2.60
N LEU A 407 12.92 24.89 -3.30
CA LEU A 407 14.26 25.27 -3.73
C LEU A 407 14.31 25.14 -5.25
N GLU A 408 14.75 26.18 -5.93
CA GLU A 408 15.07 26.14 -7.36
C GLU A 408 16.58 26.20 -7.52
N VAL A 409 17.14 25.21 -8.23
CA VAL A 409 18.56 25.12 -8.55
C VAL A 409 18.71 25.46 -10.03
N GLU A 410 19.55 26.46 -10.33
CA GLU A 410 19.83 26.93 -11.71
C GLU A 410 20.92 26.12 -12.41
#